data_AF-A0A1W6CRU7-F1
#
_entry.id   AF-A0A1W6CRU7-F1
#
_cell.length_a   1.000
_cell.length_b   1.000
_cell.length_c   1.000
_cell.angle_alpha   90.00
_cell.angle_beta   90.00
_cell.angle_gamma   90.00
#
_symmetry.space_group_name_H-M   'P 1'
#
loop_
_entity.id
_entity.type
_entity.pdbx_description
1 polymer ?
#
loop_
_entity_poly.entity_id
_entity_poly.type
_entity_poly.pdbx_seq_one_letter_code
_entity_poly.pdbx_strand_id
1 'polypeptide(L)'
;MESTWISTRPDLTLAQILHATATGGVRADCDSRMLEMLITAQSIAVSEIEILIPDAIDQLLVPARHGNEGPAHRNLRRLGLVLAKAIDPHAGVSLEHWVPCGSAHALIDIFAETRHGRIAIECGTRDGRDIPRLLKASADHVVILPFAGWQGSRFNALGFSNQHARPLPRITYTAMVAALEMQDLDAINTI
;
A
#
# COMPACT_ATOMS: atom_id res chain seq x y z
N MET A 1 21.56 -16.54 -1.61
CA MET A 1 20.88 -16.52 -0.30
C MET A 1 20.03 -15.27 -0.27
N GLU A 2 18.74 -15.43 -0.57
CA GLU A 2 17.78 -14.34 -0.63
C GLU A 2 17.34 -14.00 0.79
N SER A 3 17.68 -12.79 1.25
CA SER A 3 17.23 -12.29 2.54
C SER A 3 15.78 -11.83 2.42
N THR A 4 14.87 -12.66 2.91
CA THR A 4 13.48 -12.30 3.22
C THR A 4 13.46 -11.12 4.19
N TRP A 5 12.83 -10.02 3.77
CA TRP A 5 12.59 -8.84 4.59
C TRP A 5 11.50 -9.15 5.63
N ILE A 6 11.91 -9.68 6.78
CA ILE A 6 11.03 -9.84 7.94
C ILE A 6 11.46 -8.80 8.96
N SER A 7 10.63 -7.78 9.21
CA SER A 7 10.89 -6.84 10.31
C SER A 7 10.78 -7.59 11.63
N THR A 8 11.79 -7.45 12.49
CA THR A 8 11.90 -8.21 13.75
C THR A 8 11.08 -7.62 14.89
N ARG A 9 10.47 -6.43 14.73
CA ARG A 9 9.66 -5.74 15.76
C ARG A 9 8.44 -4.95 15.23
N PRO A 10 7.42 -5.63 14.69
CA PRO A 10 6.20 -5.00 14.18
C PRO A 10 5.34 -4.36 15.28
N ASP A 11 5.51 -4.77 16.54
CA ASP A 11 4.87 -4.22 17.75
C ASP A 11 5.14 -2.72 17.95
N LEU A 12 6.30 -2.23 17.53
CA LEU A 12 6.70 -0.82 17.74
C LEU A 12 6.24 0.12 16.61
N THR A 13 5.96 -0.41 15.42
CA THR A 13 5.60 0.40 14.24
C THR A 13 4.10 0.40 13.97
N LEU A 14 3.38 -0.69 14.28
CA LEU A 14 1.93 -0.82 14.05
C LEU A 14 1.11 0.32 14.67
N ALA A 15 1.36 0.68 15.93
CA ALA A 15 0.62 1.74 16.60
C ALA A 15 0.79 3.09 15.90
N GLN A 16 1.99 3.41 15.39
CA GLN A 16 2.26 4.68 14.72
C GLN A 16 1.62 4.77 13.33
N ILE A 17 1.45 3.64 12.63
CA ILE A 17 0.78 3.58 11.33
C ILE A 17 -0.75 3.53 11.47
N LEU A 18 -1.28 2.89 12.52
CA LEU A 18 -2.72 2.69 12.72
C LEU A 18 -3.41 3.82 13.51
N HIS A 19 -2.69 4.57 14.36
CA HIS A 19 -3.30 5.62 15.23
C HIS A 19 -3.41 7.03 14.62
N ALA A 20 -2.99 7.27 13.37
CA ALA A 20 -3.17 8.60 12.76
C ALA A 20 -4.59 8.84 12.19
N THR A 21 -5.61 8.03 12.55
CA THR A 21 -7.01 8.45 12.42
C THR A 21 -7.39 9.25 13.67
N ALA A 22 -7.71 10.53 13.52
CA ALA A 22 -8.03 11.50 14.58
C ALA A 22 -9.21 11.14 15.51
N THR A 23 -9.76 9.94 15.43
CA THR A 23 -10.93 9.46 16.18
C THR A 23 -10.65 8.21 17.02
N GLY A 24 -9.37 7.89 17.29
CA GLY A 24 -8.92 6.72 18.05
C GLY A 24 -9.62 6.54 19.40
N GLY A 25 -10.68 5.74 19.42
CA GLY A 25 -11.33 5.24 20.63
C GLY A 25 -10.87 3.82 20.97
N VAL A 26 -11.31 3.30 22.13
CA VAL A 26 -10.97 1.97 22.70
C VAL A 26 -11.08 0.79 21.71
N ARG A 27 -11.91 0.89 20.67
CA ARG A 27 -12.06 -0.15 19.64
C ARG A 27 -10.85 -0.25 18.70
N ALA A 28 -10.20 0.86 18.37
CA ALA A 28 -8.99 0.86 17.53
C ALA A 28 -7.83 0.08 18.18
N ASP A 29 -7.77 0.06 19.51
CA ASP A 29 -6.77 -0.70 20.27
C ASP A 29 -7.02 -2.23 20.23
N CYS A 30 -8.27 -2.67 20.37
CA CYS A 30 -8.62 -4.10 20.27
C CYS A 30 -8.28 -4.69 18.91
N ASP A 31 -8.45 -3.89 17.87
CA ASP A 31 -8.28 -4.29 16.49
C ASP A 31 -6.83 -4.32 16.04
N SER A 32 -6.04 -3.36 16.51
CA SER A 32 -4.58 -3.36 16.35
C SER A 32 -3.95 -4.59 17.04
N ARG A 33 -4.51 -5.03 18.18
CA ARG A 33 -4.09 -6.28 18.86
C ARG A 33 -4.39 -7.53 18.05
N MET A 34 -5.49 -7.59 17.30
CA MET A 34 -5.77 -8.75 16.43
C MET A 34 -4.73 -8.87 15.33
N LEU A 35 -4.37 -7.75 14.69
CA LEU A 35 -3.30 -7.72 13.69
C LEU A 35 -1.95 -8.12 14.33
N GLU A 36 -1.62 -7.57 15.49
CA GLU A 36 -0.42 -7.92 16.25
C GLU A 36 -0.35 -9.42 16.59
N MET A 37 -1.46 -10.02 17.01
CA MET A 37 -1.55 -11.47 17.28
C MET A 37 -1.29 -12.30 16.03
N LEU A 38 -1.86 -11.93 14.89
CA LEU A 38 -1.66 -12.65 13.62
C LEU A 38 -0.23 -12.54 13.11
N ILE A 39 0.42 -11.41 13.34
CA ILE A 39 1.83 -11.19 13.01
C ILE A 39 2.73 -12.00 13.96
N THR A 40 2.46 -11.97 15.25
CA THR A 40 3.20 -12.75 16.27
C THR A 40 3.08 -14.25 16.01
N ALA A 41 1.89 -14.70 15.58
CA ALA A 41 1.64 -16.08 15.16
C ALA A 41 2.18 -16.41 13.76
N GLN A 42 2.92 -15.51 13.11
CA GLN A 42 3.50 -15.66 11.77
C GLN A 42 2.48 -15.99 10.67
N SER A 43 1.21 -15.70 10.90
CA SER A 43 0.13 -15.89 9.91
C SER A 43 0.09 -14.77 8.87
N ILE A 44 0.64 -13.60 9.23
CA ILE A 44 0.86 -12.45 8.35
C ILE A 44 2.31 -12.03 8.47
N ALA A 45 3.00 -11.92 7.34
CA ALA A 45 4.35 -11.35 7.30
C ALA A 45 4.27 -9.83 7.13
N VAL A 46 5.17 -9.10 7.81
CA VAL A 46 5.28 -7.65 7.75
C VAL A 46 6.67 -7.25 7.27
N SER A 47 6.70 -6.31 6.34
CA SER A 47 7.93 -5.74 5.77
C SER A 47 7.84 -4.22 5.75
N GLU A 48 8.93 -3.55 6.10
CA GLU A 48 9.10 -2.13 5.77
C GLU A 48 9.52 -2.01 4.30
N ILE A 49 8.89 -1.09 3.58
CA ILE A 49 9.18 -0.82 2.16
C ILE A 49 9.70 0.61 2.07
N GLU A 50 11.02 0.75 1.90
CA GLU A 50 11.63 2.04 1.57
C GLU A 50 11.46 2.30 0.07
N ILE A 51 10.89 3.46 -0.26
CA ILE A 51 10.65 3.91 -1.63
C ILE A 51 11.46 5.18 -1.85
N LEU A 52 12.30 5.17 -2.89
CA LEU A 52 12.99 6.37 -3.36
C LEU A 52 12.08 7.10 -4.33
N ILE A 53 11.81 8.37 -4.05
CA ILE A 53 10.76 9.13 -4.72
C ILE A 53 11.37 9.86 -5.93
N PRO A 54 10.86 9.65 -7.16
CA PRO A 54 11.27 10.43 -8.32
C PRO A 54 10.86 11.91 -8.18
N ASP A 55 11.73 12.82 -8.62
CA ASP A 55 11.52 14.27 -8.44
C ASP A 55 10.24 14.80 -9.13
N ALA A 56 9.83 14.18 -10.24
CA ALA A 56 8.67 14.61 -11.03
C ALA A 56 7.34 13.94 -10.63
N ILE A 57 7.29 13.22 -9.51
CA ILE A 57 6.09 12.47 -9.11
C ILE A 57 4.86 13.37 -8.85
N ASP A 58 5.10 14.63 -8.49
CA ASP A 58 4.07 15.64 -8.24
C ASP A 58 3.40 16.14 -9.53
N GLN A 59 4.07 15.99 -10.68
CA GLN A 59 3.57 16.34 -12.01
C GLN A 59 2.61 15.29 -12.57
N LEU A 60 2.66 14.06 -12.05
CA LEU A 60 1.78 12.99 -12.50
C LEU A 60 0.31 13.36 -12.29
N LEU A 61 -0.46 13.31 -13.37
CA LEU A 61 -1.91 13.51 -13.33
C LEU A 61 -2.58 12.20 -12.88
N VAL A 62 -3.36 12.29 -11.81
CA VAL A 62 -4.17 11.18 -11.31
C VAL A 62 -5.63 11.63 -11.29
N PRO A 63 -6.58 10.80 -11.79
CA PRO A 63 -8.00 11.10 -11.71
C PRO A 63 -8.41 11.47 -10.29
N ALA A 64 -9.23 12.52 -10.17
CA ALA A 64 -9.81 12.91 -8.89
C ALA A 64 -10.56 11.72 -8.28
N ARG A 65 -10.36 11.52 -6.98
CA ARG A 65 -11.10 10.50 -6.22
C ARG A 65 -12.59 10.84 -6.20
N HIS A 66 -13.45 9.83 -6.16
CA HIS A 66 -14.86 10.04 -5.86
C HIS A 66 -15.02 10.48 -4.38
N GLY A 67 -15.22 11.79 -4.17
CA GLY A 67 -15.43 12.39 -2.85
C GLY A 67 -14.41 13.48 -2.50
N ASN A 68 -14.30 13.80 -1.20
CA ASN A 68 -13.37 14.82 -0.71
C ASN A 68 -11.95 14.25 -0.64
N GLU A 69 -11.13 14.53 -1.65
CA GLU A 69 -9.69 14.23 -1.66
C GLU A 69 -8.86 15.46 -1.28
N GLY A 70 -8.06 15.34 -0.22
CA GLY A 70 -7.08 16.36 0.15
C GLY A 70 -5.77 16.24 -0.66
N PRO A 71 -4.96 17.31 -0.77
CA PRO A 71 -3.70 17.29 -1.52
C PRO A 71 -2.71 16.21 -1.07
N ALA A 72 -2.61 15.98 0.24
CA ALA A 72 -1.73 14.94 0.80
C ALA A 72 -2.15 13.53 0.35
N HIS A 73 -3.45 13.24 0.33
CA HIS A 73 -3.97 11.95 -0.12
C HIS A 73 -3.73 11.75 -1.62
N ARG A 74 -3.93 12.80 -2.42
CA ARG A 74 -3.64 12.77 -3.85
C ARG A 74 -2.17 12.47 -4.14
N ASN A 75 -1.23 13.03 -3.35
CA ASN A 75 0.19 12.72 -3.46
C ASN A 75 0.52 11.25 -3.14
N LEU A 76 -0.14 10.68 -2.13
CA LEU A 76 0.01 9.25 -1.82
C LEU A 76 -0.53 8.38 -2.96
N ARG A 77 -1.65 8.76 -3.59
CA ARG A 77 -2.18 8.03 -4.74
C ARG A 77 -1.25 8.07 -5.95
N ARG A 78 -0.62 9.21 -6.24
CA ARG A 78 0.45 9.30 -7.25
C ARG A 78 1.57 8.31 -6.95
N LEU A 79 2.06 8.33 -5.72
CA LEU A 79 3.11 7.41 -5.28
C LEU A 79 2.70 5.94 -5.41
N GLY A 80 1.49 5.59 -4.96
CA GLY A 80 0.99 4.23 -5.04
C GLY A 80 0.78 3.73 -6.47
N LEU A 81 0.39 4.62 -7.39
CA LEU A 81 0.19 4.28 -8.79
C LEU A 81 1.54 3.97 -9.47
N VAL A 82 2.55 4.80 -9.23
CA VAL A 82 3.92 4.55 -9.68
C VAL A 82 4.48 3.29 -9.04
N LEU A 83 4.25 3.10 -7.73
CA LEU A 83 4.70 1.92 -7.00
C LEU A 83 4.13 0.61 -7.58
N ALA A 84 2.84 0.58 -7.92
CA ALA A 84 2.21 -0.59 -8.52
C ALA A 84 2.89 -1.00 -9.84
N LYS A 85 3.22 -0.02 -10.69
CA LYS A 85 3.97 -0.26 -11.94
C LYS A 85 5.45 -0.54 -11.73
N ALA A 86 6.06 0.01 -10.68
CA ALA A 86 7.45 -0.29 -10.32
C ALA A 86 7.60 -1.73 -9.81
N ILE A 87 6.56 -2.26 -9.15
CA ILE A 87 6.48 -3.67 -8.74
C ILE A 87 6.35 -4.57 -9.98
N ASP A 88 5.42 -4.24 -10.87
CA ASP A 88 5.20 -4.96 -12.12
C ASP A 88 4.75 -4.00 -13.23
N PRO A 89 5.60 -3.71 -14.24
CA PRO A 89 5.26 -2.80 -15.34
C PRO A 89 4.00 -3.23 -16.10
N HIS A 90 3.73 -4.54 -16.13
CA HIS A 90 2.57 -5.12 -16.82
C HIS A 90 1.33 -5.23 -15.93
N ALA A 91 1.37 -4.69 -14.71
CA ALA A 91 0.24 -4.77 -13.79
C ALA A 91 -1.03 -4.15 -14.38
N GLY A 92 -2.15 -4.86 -14.23
CA GLY A 92 -3.48 -4.28 -14.42
C GLY A 92 -3.83 -3.45 -13.18
N VAL A 93 -3.92 -2.13 -13.32
CA VAL A 93 -4.16 -1.22 -12.19
C VAL A 93 -5.56 -0.64 -12.25
N SER A 94 -6.29 -0.75 -11.15
CA SER A 94 -7.61 -0.14 -10.94
C SER A 94 -7.52 0.86 -9.79
N LEU A 95 -8.01 2.08 -10.01
CA LEU A 95 -8.17 3.08 -8.95
C LEU A 95 -9.55 2.92 -8.30
N GLU A 96 -9.65 3.17 -7.00
CA GLU A 96 -10.92 3.12 -6.26
C GLU A 96 -11.68 1.79 -6.47
N HIS A 97 -10.99 0.69 -6.25
CA HIS A 97 -11.50 -0.64 -6.53
C HIS A 97 -12.28 -1.19 -5.33
N TRP A 98 -13.52 -1.61 -5.56
CA TRP A 98 -14.33 -2.28 -4.55
C TRP A 98 -13.99 -3.75 -4.49
N VAL A 99 -13.51 -4.21 -3.33
CA VAL A 99 -13.24 -5.63 -3.09
C VAL A 99 -14.21 -6.22 -2.06
N PRO A 100 -14.66 -7.47 -2.24
CA PRO A 100 -15.41 -8.17 -1.23
C PRO A 100 -14.53 -8.42 0.01
N CYS A 101 -15.08 -8.23 1.19
CA CYS A 101 -14.38 -8.32 2.46
C CYS A 101 -15.30 -8.97 3.51
N GLY A 102 -15.57 -10.27 3.32
CA GLY A 102 -16.57 -11.01 4.11
C GLY A 102 -17.99 -10.63 3.70
N SER A 103 -18.82 -10.17 4.64
CA SER A 103 -20.19 -9.70 4.38
C SER A 103 -20.27 -8.22 3.95
N ALA A 104 -19.13 -7.54 3.84
CA ALA A 104 -19.03 -6.14 3.46
C ALA A 104 -18.13 -5.97 2.22
N HIS A 105 -18.04 -4.74 1.71
CA HIS A 105 -17.07 -4.36 0.70
C HIS A 105 -16.11 -3.32 1.27
N ALA A 106 -14.85 -3.39 0.85
CA ALA A 106 -13.85 -2.37 1.13
C ALA A 106 -13.51 -1.65 -0.17
N LEU A 107 -13.47 -0.32 -0.12
CA LEU A 107 -12.90 0.48 -1.20
C LEU A 107 -11.40 0.57 -0.99
N ILE A 108 -10.63 0.16 -1.99
CA ILE A 108 -9.16 0.22 -2.03
C ILE A 108 -8.76 1.37 -2.95
N ASP A 109 -7.83 2.23 -2.52
CA ASP A 109 -7.43 3.38 -3.33
C ASP A 109 -6.79 2.95 -4.66
N ILE A 110 -5.93 1.92 -4.63
CA ILE A 110 -5.25 1.38 -5.81
C ILE A 110 -5.17 -0.14 -5.65
N PHE A 111 -5.72 -0.86 -6.61
CA PHE A 111 -5.64 -2.30 -6.69
C PHE A 111 -4.86 -2.70 -7.94
N ALA A 112 -3.86 -3.55 -7.77
CA ALA A 112 -2.99 -4.00 -8.84
C ALA A 112 -2.98 -5.52 -8.95
N GLU A 113 -3.27 -6.03 -10.13
CA GLU A 113 -3.09 -7.43 -10.48
C GLU A 113 -1.72 -7.59 -11.12
N THR A 114 -0.83 -8.35 -10.48
CA THR A 114 0.57 -8.50 -10.87
C THR A 114 0.94 -9.98 -10.98
N ARG A 115 2.10 -10.28 -11.59
CA ARG A 115 2.70 -11.62 -11.56
C ARG A 115 3.09 -12.10 -10.15
N HIS A 116 3.16 -11.18 -9.19
CA HIS A 116 3.45 -11.44 -7.78
C HIS A 116 2.17 -11.72 -6.96
N GLY A 117 0.99 -11.49 -7.54
CA GLY A 117 -0.30 -11.63 -6.89
C GLY A 117 -1.10 -10.33 -6.94
N ARG A 118 -2.23 -10.33 -6.22
CA ARG A 118 -3.10 -9.16 -6.07
C ARG A 118 -2.58 -8.26 -4.96
N ILE A 119 -2.40 -6.99 -5.27
CA ILE A 119 -1.83 -5.99 -4.36
C ILE A 119 -2.88 -4.91 -4.11
N ALA A 120 -3.27 -4.75 -2.86
CA ALA A 120 -4.07 -3.61 -2.40
C ALA A 120 -3.14 -2.54 -1.83
N ILE A 121 -3.11 -1.35 -2.42
CA ILE A 121 -2.35 -0.20 -1.93
C ILE A 121 -3.33 0.83 -1.36
N GLU A 122 -3.18 1.13 -0.07
CA GLU A 122 -4.05 2.04 0.69
C GLU A 122 -3.29 3.33 1.01
N CYS A 123 -3.92 4.47 0.78
CA CYS A 123 -3.31 5.78 0.93
C CYS A 123 -3.77 6.46 2.23
N GLY A 124 -2.82 6.80 3.08
CA GLY A 124 -3.05 7.50 4.34
C GLY A 124 -3.23 6.51 5.48
N THR A 125 -4.33 6.67 6.23
CA THR A 125 -4.58 5.89 7.43
C THR A 125 -5.67 4.87 7.18
N ARG A 126 -5.35 3.61 7.46
CA ARG A 126 -6.30 2.50 7.36
C ARG A 126 -6.54 1.90 8.73
N ASP A 127 -7.77 1.47 8.96
CA ASP A 127 -8.11 0.65 10.10
C ASP A 127 -7.38 -0.70 10.00
N GLY A 128 -6.58 -1.03 11.03
CA GLY A 128 -5.79 -2.26 11.08
C GLY A 128 -6.63 -3.53 10.97
N ARG A 129 -7.94 -3.48 11.24
CA ARG A 129 -8.89 -4.59 11.02
C ARG A 129 -8.99 -5.03 9.57
N ASP A 130 -8.85 -4.10 8.64
CA ASP A 130 -9.11 -4.38 7.24
C ASP A 130 -7.97 -5.17 6.63
N ILE A 131 -6.74 -5.01 7.14
CA ILE A 131 -5.55 -5.70 6.62
C ILE A 131 -5.71 -7.23 6.66
N PRO A 132 -6.02 -7.90 7.79
CA PRO A 132 -6.25 -9.34 7.79
C PRO A 132 -7.42 -9.79 6.92
N ARG A 133 -8.49 -8.99 6.84
CA ARG A 133 -9.67 -9.35 6.06
C ARG A 133 -9.40 -9.26 4.56
N LEU A 134 -8.67 -8.23 4.12
CA LEU A 134 -8.21 -8.06 2.74
C LEU A 134 -7.28 -9.20 2.34
N LEU A 135 -6.28 -9.52 3.18
CA LEU A 135 -5.35 -10.62 2.94
C LEU A 135 -6.04 -12.00 2.87
N LYS A 136 -7.17 -12.16 3.58
CA LYS A 136 -7.95 -13.41 3.56
C LYS A 136 -8.88 -13.50 2.34
N ALA A 137 -9.48 -12.39 1.92
CA ALA A 137 -10.57 -12.39 0.96
C ALA A 137 -10.14 -12.05 -0.48
N SER A 138 -9.26 -11.07 -0.65
CA SER A 138 -9.18 -10.32 -1.92
C SER A 138 -7.78 -9.94 -2.38
N ALA A 139 -6.80 -9.88 -1.47
CA ALA A 139 -5.43 -9.49 -1.81
C ALA A 139 -4.41 -10.50 -1.28
N ASP A 140 -3.29 -10.63 -1.97
CA ASP A 140 -2.13 -11.42 -1.53
C ASP A 140 -1.15 -10.53 -0.75
N HIS A 141 -1.11 -9.24 -1.11
CA HIS A 141 -0.36 -8.18 -0.44
C HIS A 141 -1.26 -6.98 -0.12
N VAL A 142 -1.05 -6.39 1.05
CA VAL A 142 -1.59 -5.08 1.41
C VAL A 142 -0.41 -4.15 1.68
N VAL A 143 -0.35 -3.03 0.96
CA VAL A 143 0.67 -1.99 1.15
C VAL A 143 -0.01 -0.74 1.69
N ILE A 144 0.45 -0.24 2.83
CA ILE A 144 -0.03 0.99 3.43
C ILE A 144 0.97 2.11 3.16
N LEU A 145 0.50 3.20 2.56
CA LEU A 145 1.26 4.44 2.36
C LEU A 145 0.83 5.47 3.40
N PRO A 146 1.45 5.54 4.60
CA PRO A 146 1.00 6.44 5.66
C PRO A 146 1.28 7.92 5.35
N PHE A 147 0.45 8.84 5.85
CA PHE A 147 0.71 10.28 5.71
C PHE A 147 2.07 10.70 6.27
N ALA A 148 2.52 10.05 7.35
CA ALA A 148 3.80 10.30 8.00
C ALA A 148 5.00 9.59 7.31
N GLY A 149 4.80 8.94 6.15
CA GLY A 149 5.84 8.17 5.48
C GLY A 149 6.92 9.01 4.81
N TRP A 150 6.67 10.29 4.54
CA TRP A 150 7.58 11.19 3.82
C TRP A 150 8.83 11.56 4.65
N GLN A 151 10.01 11.34 4.07
CA GLN A 151 11.32 11.65 4.65
C GLN A 151 12.27 12.20 3.58
N GLY A 152 12.05 13.46 3.18
CA GLY A 152 12.80 14.08 2.07
C GLY A 152 12.50 13.36 0.75
N SER A 153 13.54 12.83 0.09
CA SER A 153 13.43 12.04 -1.16
C SER A 153 13.12 10.55 -0.94
N ARG A 154 12.80 10.16 0.31
CA ARG A 154 12.43 8.79 0.67
C ARG A 154 11.03 8.74 1.25
N PHE A 155 10.37 7.61 1.05
CA PHE A 155 9.08 7.31 1.66
C PHE A 155 9.11 5.93 2.29
N ASN A 156 8.69 5.84 3.55
CA ASN A 156 8.58 4.57 4.26
C ASN A 156 7.13 4.09 4.27
N ALA A 157 6.89 2.96 3.61
CA ALA A 157 5.62 2.27 3.58
C ALA A 157 5.68 0.96 4.37
N LEU A 158 4.52 0.37 4.64
CA LEU A 158 4.42 -0.97 5.21
C LEU A 158 3.78 -1.93 4.23
N GLY A 159 4.40 -3.10 4.07
CA GLY A 159 3.84 -4.25 3.37
C GLY A 159 3.38 -5.32 4.35
N PHE A 160 2.19 -5.85 4.11
CA PHE A 160 1.62 -7.02 4.77
C PHE A 160 1.35 -8.07 3.72
N SER A 161 1.62 -9.33 4.03
CA SER A 161 1.39 -10.43 3.10
C SER A 161 0.91 -11.68 3.81
N ASN A 162 0.12 -12.48 3.11
CA ASN A 162 -0.18 -13.82 3.57
C ASN A 162 1.06 -14.72 3.43
N GLN A 163 1.14 -15.79 4.22
CA GLN A 163 2.29 -16.71 4.24
C GLN A 163 2.54 -17.46 2.92
N HIS A 164 1.61 -17.42 1.97
CA HIS A 164 1.70 -18.09 0.67
C HIS A 164 1.99 -17.12 -0.48
N ALA A 165 2.07 -15.82 -0.20
CA ALA A 165 2.26 -14.79 -1.19
C ALA A 165 3.68 -14.86 -1.74
N ARG A 166 3.84 -14.62 -3.04
CA ARG A 166 5.16 -14.50 -3.64
C ARG A 166 5.80 -13.22 -3.13
N PRO A 167 7.10 -13.20 -2.78
CA PRO A 167 7.75 -11.96 -2.36
C PRO A 167 7.60 -10.86 -3.41
N LEU A 168 7.30 -9.64 -2.95
CA LEU A 168 7.38 -8.46 -3.79
C LEU A 168 8.84 -8.19 -4.15
N PRO A 169 9.13 -7.69 -5.36
CA PRO A 169 10.49 -7.33 -5.72
C PRO A 169 10.96 -6.16 -4.86
N ARG A 170 12.29 -6.05 -4.67
CA ARG A 170 12.87 -4.86 -4.07
C ARG A 170 12.61 -3.67 -4.98
N ILE A 171 11.99 -2.64 -4.45
CA ILE A 171 11.75 -1.39 -5.17
C ILE A 171 13.07 -0.64 -5.33
N THR A 172 13.40 -0.29 -6.56
CA THR A 172 14.60 0.49 -6.89
C THR A 172 14.19 1.85 -7.42
N TYR A 173 15.05 2.85 -7.27
CA TYR A 173 14.82 4.16 -7.88
C TYR A 173 14.61 4.06 -9.40
N THR A 174 15.42 3.25 -10.09
CA THR A 174 15.28 3.02 -11.53
C THR A 174 13.90 2.45 -11.91
N ALA A 175 13.38 1.51 -11.12
CA ALA A 175 12.03 0.97 -11.35
C ALA A 175 10.94 2.03 -11.12
N MET A 176 11.09 2.89 -10.10
CA MET A 176 10.16 3.99 -9.85
C MET A 176 10.18 5.04 -10.96
N VAL A 177 11.35 5.41 -11.48
CA VAL A 177 11.48 6.34 -12.62
C VAL A 177 10.85 5.76 -13.88
N ALA A 178 11.20 4.52 -14.25
CA ALA A 178 10.61 3.87 -15.42
C ALA A 178 9.09 3.73 -15.32
N ALA A 179 8.57 3.43 -14.12
CA ALA A 179 7.14 3.36 -13.86
C ALA A 179 6.44 4.72 -14.00
N LEU A 180 7.08 5.80 -13.58
CA LEU A 180 6.57 7.17 -13.74
C LEU A 180 6.48 7.54 -15.23
N GLU A 181 7.53 7.26 -16.01
CA GLU A 181 7.55 7.52 -17.45
C GLU A 181 6.46 6.76 -18.21
N MET A 182 6.16 5.51 -17.81
CA MET A 182 5.07 4.73 -18.40
C MET A 182 3.68 5.34 -18.14
N GLN A 183 3.47 5.88 -16.94
CA GLN A 183 2.17 6.47 -16.56
C GLN A 183 1.88 7.77 -17.30
N ASP A 184 2.91 8.58 -17.57
CA ASP A 184 2.76 9.77 -18.41
C ASP A 184 2.37 9.42 -19.85
N LEU A 185 2.88 8.31 -20.38
CA LEU A 185 2.54 7.82 -21.72
C LEU A 185 1.10 7.29 -21.81
N ASP A 186 0.62 6.57 -20.79
CA ASP A 186 -0.76 6.08 -20.73
C ASP A 186 -1.77 7.24 -20.59
N ALA A 187 -1.41 8.29 -19.86
CA ALA A 187 -2.22 9.51 -19.76
C ALA A 187 -2.35 10.25 -21.10
N ILE A 188 -1.31 10.26 -21.94
CA ILE A 188 -1.34 10.87 -23.28
C ILE A 188 -2.26 10.09 -24.24
N ASN A 189 -2.34 8.77 -24.11
CA ASN A 189 -3.14 7.92 -25.01
C ASN A 189 -4.64 7.87 -24.68
N THR A 190 -5.08 8.57 -23.62
CA THR A 190 -6.48 8.57 -23.14
C THR A 190 -7.18 9.92 -23.39
N ILE A 191 -6.56 10.84 -24.15
CA ILE A 191 -7.10 12.14 -24.58
C ILE A 191 -7.38 12.11 -26.09
#